data_AF-A0A2Z3J368-F1
#
_entry.id   AF-A0A2Z3J368-F1
#
_cell.length_a   1.000
_cell.length_b   1.000
_cell.length_c   1.000
_cell.angle_alpha   90.00
_cell.angle_beta   90.00
_cell.angle_gamma   90.00
#
_symmetry.space_group_name_H-M   'P 1'
#
loop_
_entity.id
_entity.type
_entity.pdbx_description
1 polymer ?
#
loop_
_entity_poly.entity_id
_entity_poly.type
_entity_poly.pdbx_seq_one_letter_code
_entity_poly.pdbx_strand_id
1 'polypeptide(L)'
;MHRLTQAQNNVSVLKLILHLGVGYRAAWRVKHKLLHTMDERESRRQLAGGVEIDGAYLGGERTGKYRRGSPNKAPFVIGVSTMGDNPPHQFAIHLRPFTKDAISAWAALHANT
;
A
#
# COMPACT_ATOMS: atom_id res chain seq x y z
N MET A 1 -0.32 13.14 -18.15
CA MET A 1 -0.20 12.52 -16.81
C MET A 1 -1.52 12.03 -16.21
N HIS A 2 -2.70 12.37 -16.75
CA HIS A 2 -4.00 12.06 -16.15
C HIS A 2 -4.32 10.55 -15.96
N ARG A 3 -3.85 9.66 -16.84
CA ARG A 3 -4.14 8.21 -16.73
C ARG A 3 -3.24 7.43 -15.76
N LEU A 4 -2.11 7.99 -15.34
CA LEU A 4 -1.18 7.32 -14.43
C LEU A 4 -1.66 7.35 -12.97
N THR A 5 -2.34 8.42 -12.60
CA THR A 5 -2.82 8.67 -11.24
C THR A 5 -4.30 8.35 -11.04
N GLN A 6 -5.07 8.15 -12.12
CA GLN A 6 -6.48 7.76 -12.04
C GLN A 6 -6.71 6.25 -12.00
N ALA A 7 -5.77 5.45 -12.50
CA ALA A 7 -5.93 4.01 -12.44
C ALA A 7 -5.88 3.59 -10.97
N GLN A 8 -7.01 3.11 -10.43
CA GLN A 8 -7.08 2.40 -9.14
C GLN A 8 -6.25 1.11 -9.18
N ASN A 9 -5.77 0.73 -10.36
CA ASN A 9 -5.04 -0.49 -10.66
C ASN A 9 -3.60 -0.08 -11.01
N ASN A 10 -2.62 -0.78 -10.43
CA ASN A 10 -1.21 -0.57 -10.69
C ASN A 10 -0.89 -0.67 -12.21
N VAL A 11 -0.38 0.39 -12.82
CA VAL A 11 -0.02 0.40 -14.25
C VAL A 11 1.31 -0.34 -14.46
N SER A 12 1.33 -1.34 -15.33
CA SER A 12 2.57 -2.07 -15.66
C SER A 12 3.56 -1.16 -16.37
N VAL A 13 4.86 -1.41 -16.18
CA VAL A 13 5.93 -0.59 -16.81
C VAL A 13 5.87 -0.68 -18.33
N LEU A 14 5.48 -1.84 -18.88
CA LEU A 14 5.25 -2.01 -20.30
C LEU A 14 4.13 -1.09 -20.81
N LYS A 15 3.04 -0.93 -20.04
CA LYS A 15 1.95 -0.01 -20.40
C LYS A 15 2.39 1.45 -20.29
N LEU A 16 3.30 1.78 -19.37
CA LEU A 16 3.91 3.11 -19.26
C LEU A 16 4.76 3.47 -20.49
N ILE A 17 5.53 2.53 -21.03
CA ILE A 17 6.32 2.73 -22.26
C ILE A 17 5.40 3.19 -23.40
N LEU A 18 4.27 2.50 -23.59
CA LEU A 18 3.27 2.85 -24.61
C LEU A 18 2.63 4.23 -24.36
N HIS A 19 2.30 4.56 -23.11
CA HIS A 19 1.62 5.82 -22.79
C HIS A 19 2.54 7.04 -22.81
N LEU A 20 3.83 6.87 -22.53
CA LEU A 20 4.79 7.97 -22.39
C LEU A 20 5.76 8.08 -23.58
N GLY A 21 5.86 7.07 -24.44
CA GLY A 21 6.79 7.06 -25.56
C GLY A 21 8.27 7.00 -25.13
N VAL A 22 8.55 6.47 -23.93
CA VAL A 22 9.91 6.44 -23.35
C VAL A 22 10.43 5.01 -23.22
N GLY A 23 11.75 4.84 -23.18
CA GLY A 23 12.37 3.53 -22.93
C GLY A 23 12.06 2.97 -21.54
N TYR A 24 12.20 1.64 -21.38
CA TYR A 24 11.88 0.91 -20.14
C TYR A 24 12.50 1.53 -18.88
N ARG A 25 13.79 1.88 -18.92
CA ARG A 25 14.49 2.48 -17.77
C ARG A 25 13.85 3.80 -17.32
N ALA A 26 13.42 4.63 -18.27
CA ALA A 26 12.75 5.89 -17.96
C ALA A 26 11.35 5.64 -17.39
N ALA A 27 10.57 4.76 -18.01
CA ALA A 27 9.25 4.36 -17.51
C ALA A 27 9.30 3.77 -16.09
N TRP A 28 10.29 2.92 -15.80
CA TRP A 28 10.54 2.35 -14.47
C TRP A 28 10.82 3.44 -13.43
N ARG A 29 11.72 4.39 -13.74
CA ARG A 29 12.05 5.51 -12.84
C ARG A 29 10.85 6.40 -12.57
N VAL A 30 10.05 6.71 -13.60
CA VAL A 30 8.82 7.48 -13.47
C VAL A 30 7.85 6.78 -12.52
N LYS A 31 7.65 5.47 -12.69
CA LYS A 31 6.79 4.68 -11.80
C LYS A 31 7.26 4.75 -10.35
N HIS A 32 8.54 4.53 -10.10
CA HIS A 32 9.09 4.58 -8.74
C HIS A 32 8.99 5.96 -8.09
N LYS A 33 9.25 7.03 -8.84
CA LYS A 33 9.09 8.39 -8.31
C LYS A 33 7.65 8.69 -7.94
N LEU A 34 6.69 8.32 -8.79
CA LEU A 34 5.27 8.50 -8.51
C LEU A 34 4.84 7.71 -7.27
N LEU A 35 5.21 6.42 -7.18
CA LEU A 35 4.89 5.60 -6.01
C LEU A 35 5.52 6.16 -4.73
N HIS A 36 6.75 6.65 -4.79
CA HIS A 36 7.39 7.28 -3.64
C HIS A 36 6.69 8.57 -3.21
N THR A 37 6.32 9.45 -4.15
CA THR A 37 5.55 10.65 -3.82
C THR A 37 4.15 10.32 -3.25
N MET A 38 3.53 9.22 -3.70
CA MET A 38 2.27 8.74 -3.12
C MET A 38 2.49 8.26 -1.67
N ASP A 39 3.55 7.50 -1.41
CA ASP A 39 3.93 7.05 -0.07
C ASP A 39 4.24 8.21 0.87
N GLU A 40 5.01 9.22 0.41
CA GLU A 40 5.32 10.42 1.20
C GLU A 40 4.06 11.21 1.58
N ARG A 41 3.09 11.32 0.67
CA ARG A 41 1.81 11.98 0.94
C ARG A 41 0.97 11.20 1.94
N GLU A 42 1.00 9.88 1.86
CA GLU A 42 0.18 9.00 2.68
C GLU A 42 0.78 8.82 4.07
N SER A 43 2.11 8.91 4.21
CA SER A 43 2.83 8.80 5.48
C SER A 43 2.40 9.83 6.54
N ARG A 44 1.84 10.96 6.11
CA ARG A 44 1.37 12.05 6.99
C ARG A 44 -0.10 11.92 7.39
N ARG A 45 -0.84 10.97 6.80
CA ARG A 45 -2.27 10.80 7.08
C ARG A 45 -2.46 10.01 8.37
N GLN A 46 -3.41 10.46 9.18
CA GLN A 46 -3.92 9.71 10.32
C GLN A 46 -5.36 9.30 10.03
N LEU A 47 -5.70 8.06 10.36
CA LEU A 47 -7.06 7.54 10.26
C LEU A 47 -7.88 8.10 11.42
N ALA A 48 -9.12 8.50 11.16
CA ALA A 48 -10.05 9.01 12.17
C ALA A 48 -11.38 8.24 12.13
N GLY A 49 -12.17 8.33 13.22
CA GLY A 49 -13.44 7.63 13.33
C GLY A 49 -13.28 6.13 13.61
N GLY A 50 -14.20 5.30 13.10
CA GLY A 50 -14.05 3.85 13.17
C GLY A 50 -12.88 3.42 12.29
N VAL A 51 -11.98 2.59 12.82
CA VAL A 51 -10.84 2.05 12.05
C VAL A 51 -10.96 0.53 11.98
N GLU A 52 -11.21 0.02 10.79
CA GLU A 52 -11.16 -1.41 10.51
C GLU A 52 -9.76 -1.79 10.03
N ILE A 53 -9.25 -2.91 10.55
CA ILE A 53 -7.89 -3.37 10.29
C ILE A 53 -7.95 -4.77 9.70
N ASP A 54 -7.26 -4.98 8.58
CA ASP A 54 -7.03 -6.30 8.00
C ASP A 54 -5.54 -6.54 7.73
N GLY A 55 -5.15 -7.82 7.71
CA GLY A 55 -3.77 -8.26 7.54
C GLY A 55 -3.59 -9.15 6.32
N ALA A 56 -2.63 -8.82 5.46
CA ALA A 56 -2.30 -9.61 4.28
C ALA A 56 -0.80 -9.90 4.15
N TYR A 57 -0.45 -10.84 3.28
CA TYR A 57 0.94 -11.22 3.02
C TYR A 57 1.34 -10.85 1.60
N LEU A 58 2.38 -10.02 1.46
CA LEU A 58 3.03 -9.75 0.19
C LEU A 58 3.96 -10.93 -0.16
N GLY A 59 3.81 -11.44 -1.38
CA GLY A 59 4.67 -12.53 -1.89
C GLY A 59 6.14 -12.13 -1.92
N GLY A 60 7.01 -13.04 -1.51
CA GLY A 60 8.46 -12.81 -1.57
C GLY A 60 9.02 -12.95 -2.97
N GLU A 61 10.19 -12.33 -3.19
CA GLU A 61 10.97 -12.46 -4.43
C GLU A 61 11.35 -13.92 -4.73
N ARG A 62 11.59 -14.71 -3.68
CA ARG A 62 12.04 -16.10 -3.78
C ARG A 62 10.90 -17.09 -3.63
N THR A 63 10.93 -18.14 -4.44
CA THR A 63 10.08 -19.32 -4.30
C THR A 63 10.17 -19.88 -2.87
N GLY A 64 9.04 -20.25 -2.30
CA GLY A 64 8.96 -20.76 -0.94
C GLY A 64 7.69 -21.56 -0.72
N LYS A 65 7.41 -21.89 0.53
CA LYS A 65 6.21 -22.64 0.91
C LYS A 65 4.94 -21.97 0.37
N TYR A 66 4.08 -22.78 -0.25
CA TYR A 66 2.76 -22.36 -0.70
C TYR A 66 1.90 -21.94 0.51
N ARG A 67 0.97 -20.99 0.32
CA ARG A 67 0.10 -20.41 1.39
C ARG A 67 0.88 -19.71 2.52
N ARG A 68 0.26 -19.57 3.70
CA ARG A 68 0.77 -18.81 4.85
C ARG A 68 2.01 -19.48 5.46
N GLY A 69 2.91 -18.69 6.06
CA GLY A 69 4.04 -19.22 6.83
C GLY A 69 5.34 -19.47 6.04
N SER A 70 5.41 -19.02 4.78
CA SER A 70 6.71 -18.90 4.11
C SER A 70 7.50 -17.74 4.72
N PRO A 71 8.78 -17.93 5.08
CA PRO A 71 9.62 -16.85 5.60
C PRO A 71 9.86 -15.73 4.57
N ASN A 72 9.61 -16.01 3.28
CA ASN A 72 9.79 -15.03 2.21
C ASN A 72 8.61 -14.06 2.10
N LYS A 73 7.48 -14.31 2.77
CA LYS A 73 6.30 -13.45 2.68
C LYS A 73 6.40 -12.32 3.69
N ALA A 74 6.25 -11.09 3.22
CA ALA A 74 6.23 -9.93 4.09
C ALA A 74 4.79 -9.67 4.57
N PRO A 75 4.50 -9.76 5.88
CA PRO A 75 3.19 -9.38 6.40
C PRO A 75 3.03 -7.85 6.31
N PHE A 76 1.82 -7.41 5.99
CA PHE A 76 1.45 -6.01 6.06
C PHE A 76 0.01 -5.85 6.55
N VAL A 77 -0.22 -4.72 7.21
CA VAL A 77 -1.50 -4.33 7.77
C VAL A 77 -2.08 -3.22 6.91
N ILE A 78 -3.38 -3.30 6.64
CA ILE A 78 -4.18 -2.21 6.07
C ILE A 78 -5.16 -1.76 7.15
N GLY A 79 -5.12 -0.47 7.50
CA GLY A 79 -6.18 0.18 8.25
C GLY A 79 -7.04 1.02 7.32
N VAL A 80 -8.36 0.99 7.51
CA VAL A 80 -9.33 1.76 6.72
C VAL A 80 -10.24 2.52 7.67
N SER A 81 -10.43 3.83 7.41
CA SER A 81 -11.37 4.66 8.16
C SER A 81 -12.80 4.47 7.65
N THR A 82 -13.70 4.15 8.55
CA THR A 82 -15.15 4.03 8.36
C THR A 82 -15.86 5.06 9.25
N MET A 83 -16.81 5.80 8.66
CA MET A 83 -17.56 6.84 9.37
C MET A 83 -19.05 6.65 9.13
N GLY A 84 -19.70 5.83 9.97
CA GLY A 84 -21.10 5.49 9.81
C GLY A 84 -21.39 4.91 8.43
N ASP A 85 -22.41 5.44 7.75
CA ASP A 85 -22.80 5.02 6.40
C ASP A 85 -21.92 5.61 5.27
N ASN A 86 -20.93 6.44 5.59
CA ASN A 86 -20.06 7.00 4.57
C ASN A 86 -19.12 5.93 4.00
N PRO A 87 -18.87 5.95 2.68
CA PRO A 87 -17.91 5.06 2.07
C PRO A 87 -16.51 5.27 2.65
N PRO A 88 -15.67 4.21 2.67
CA PRO A 88 -14.31 4.32 3.15
C PRO A 88 -13.54 5.36 2.35
N HIS A 89 -12.91 6.32 3.04
CA HIS A 89 -12.32 7.50 2.41
C HIS A 89 -10.81 7.65 2.68
N GLN A 90 -10.28 6.94 3.69
CA GLN A 90 -8.86 6.93 4.02
C GLN A 90 -8.40 5.52 4.35
N PHE A 91 -7.16 5.20 3.95
CA PHE A 91 -6.50 3.96 4.31
C PHE A 91 -5.02 4.19 4.56
N ALA A 92 -4.40 3.31 5.36
CA ALA A 92 -2.98 3.30 5.65
C ALA A 92 -2.43 1.87 5.54
N ILE A 93 -1.29 1.70 4.86
CA ILE A 93 -0.67 0.38 4.61
C ILE A 93 0.72 0.36 5.23
N HIS A 94 1.01 -0.61 6.09
CA HIS A 94 2.32 -0.73 6.73
C HIS A 94 2.82 -2.17 6.77
N LEU A 95 4.06 -2.38 6.36
CA LEU A 95 4.77 -3.67 6.46
C LEU A 95 5.12 -3.94 7.94
N ARG A 96 4.28 -4.72 8.63
CA ARG A 96 4.47 -5.10 10.03
C ARG A 96 3.93 -6.51 10.29
N PRO A 97 4.47 -7.23 11.29
CA PRO A 97 3.95 -8.53 11.69
C PRO A 97 2.60 -8.42 12.39
N PHE A 98 1.83 -9.51 12.41
CA PHE A 98 0.52 -9.60 13.07
C PHE A 98 0.66 -9.99 14.54
N THR A 99 1.49 -9.26 15.28
CA THR A 99 1.61 -9.42 16.74
C THR A 99 0.79 -8.35 17.44
N LYS A 100 0.30 -8.67 18.65
CA LYS A 100 -0.46 -7.72 19.46
C LYS A 100 0.32 -6.40 19.66
N ASP A 101 1.61 -6.51 19.97
CA ASP A 101 2.46 -5.33 20.20
C ASP A 101 2.65 -4.49 18.92
N ALA A 102 2.82 -5.13 17.76
CA ALA A 102 2.96 -4.42 16.50
C ALA A 102 1.67 -3.72 16.07
N ILE A 103 0.51 -4.33 16.32
CA ILE A 103 -0.80 -3.74 16.03
C ILE A 103 -1.08 -2.58 17.01
N SER A 104 -0.80 -2.74 18.30
CA SER A 104 -0.92 -1.66 19.30
C SER A 104 -0.03 -0.46 18.95
N ALA A 105 1.22 -0.71 18.57
CA ALA A 105 2.15 0.34 18.14
C ALA A 105 1.69 1.02 16.84
N TRP A 106 1.13 0.25 15.90
CA TRP A 106 0.55 0.79 14.67
C TRP A 106 -0.65 1.70 14.97
N ALA A 107 -1.57 1.25 15.84
CA ALA A 107 -2.76 2.01 16.21
C ALA A 107 -2.38 3.34 16.88
N ALA A 108 -1.42 3.34 17.81
CA ALA A 108 -0.96 4.54 18.48
C ALA A 108 -0.34 5.60 17.54
N LEU A 109 0.24 5.17 16.41
CA LEU A 109 0.87 6.07 15.45
C LEU A 109 -0.09 6.55 14.35
N HIS A 110 -1.07 5.74 13.99
CA HIS A 110 -1.83 5.92 12.75
C HIS A 110 -3.35 6.04 12.94
N ALA A 111 -3.89 5.72 14.11
CA ALA A 111 -5.29 5.93 14.44
C ALA A 111 -5.42 7.09 15.45
N ASN A 112 -6.05 8.18 15.02
CA ASN A 112 -6.45 9.27 15.89
C ASN A 112 -7.84 8.92 16.41
N THR A 113 -7.86 8.10 17.46
CA THR A 113 -9.07 7.57 18.10
C THR A 113 -9.37 8.36 19.37
#